data_AF-A0A3S3N3C6-F1
#
_entry.id   AF-A0A3S3N3C6-F1
#
_cell.length_a   1.000
_cell.length_b   1.000
_cell.length_c   1.000
_cell.angle_alpha   90.00
_cell.angle_beta   90.00
_cell.angle_gamma   90.00
#
_symmetry.space_group_name_H-M   'P 1'
#
loop_
_entity.id
_entity.type
_entity.pdbx_description
1 polymer ?
#
loop_
_entity_poly.entity_id
_entity_poly.type
_entity_poly.pdbx_seq_one_letter_code
_entity_poly.pdbx_strand_id
1 'polypeptide(L)'
;MSVDTALDLLKNKEVKAIIGPSTSAQAEFMVDLGDKAQVPVLSFSATSPFLSSMRSPYFVRTAQNDSSQVKAIAAIVRAFGWREVVPICIDSIYGNGVIPFLTDAFHEIDVHVPYRSVIPTSASDEQIVGELYKLMTMQTRVFVVHMTASLGSRLFLKAKEVRMMTEGYVCENSWRV
;
A
#
# COMPACT_ATOMS: atom_id res chain seq x y z
N MET A 1 -10.74 14.92 -1.17
CA MET A 1 -11.65 15.71 -2.04
C MET A 1 -12.75 14.78 -2.50
N SER A 2 -14.03 15.16 -2.40
CA SER A 2 -15.14 14.34 -2.92
C SER A 2 -15.31 14.55 -4.43
N VAL A 3 -16.01 13.63 -5.09
CA VAL A 3 -16.31 13.70 -6.52
C VAL A 3 -17.08 14.97 -6.86
N ASP A 4 -18.08 15.32 -6.06
CA ASP A 4 -18.91 16.51 -6.30
C ASP A 4 -18.09 17.80 -6.21
N THR A 5 -17.18 17.89 -5.24
CA THR A 5 -16.26 19.03 -5.14
C THR A 5 -15.35 19.12 -6.35
N ALA A 6 -14.80 17.99 -6.81
CA ALA A 6 -13.95 17.98 -7.99
C ALA A 6 -14.71 18.42 -9.26
N LEU A 7 -15.96 17.96 -9.42
CA LEU A 7 -16.81 18.36 -10.54
C LEU A 7 -17.20 19.84 -10.48
N ASP A 8 -17.52 20.37 -9.30
CA ASP A 8 -17.81 21.80 -9.11
C ASP A 8 -16.59 22.66 -9.50
N LEU A 9 -15.40 22.27 -9.04
CA LEU A 9 -14.16 22.98 -9.37
C LEU A 9 -13.90 23.02 -10.89
N LEU A 10 -14.16 21.92 -11.59
CA LEU A 10 -13.91 21.84 -13.02
C LEU A 10 -14.99 22.53 -13.86
N LYS A 11 -16.27 22.34 -13.50
CA LYS A 11 -17.38 22.84 -14.32
C LYS A 11 -17.80 24.27 -13.98
N ASN A 12 -17.78 24.63 -12.71
CA ASN A 12 -18.33 25.90 -12.23
C ASN A 12 -17.26 26.91 -11.86
N LYS A 13 -16.07 26.46 -11.46
CA LYS A 13 -14.94 27.34 -11.09
C LYS A 13 -13.85 27.44 -12.16
N GLU A 14 -13.89 26.57 -13.18
CA GLU A 14 -12.94 26.54 -14.30
C GLU A 14 -11.46 26.60 -13.86
N VAL A 15 -11.12 25.83 -12.83
CA VAL A 15 -9.79 25.84 -12.24
C VAL A 15 -8.71 25.44 -13.26
N LYS A 16 -7.51 26.02 -13.11
CA LYS A 16 -6.35 25.71 -13.96
C LYS A 16 -5.53 24.52 -13.47
N ALA A 17 -5.68 24.16 -12.21
CA ALA A 17 -5.05 22.98 -11.61
C ALA A 17 -5.83 22.60 -10.34
N ILE A 18 -5.69 21.34 -9.94
CA ILE A 18 -6.23 20.80 -8.70
C ILE A 18 -5.06 20.33 -7.83
N ILE A 19 -4.99 20.85 -6.61
CA ILE A 19 -4.01 20.41 -5.61
C ILE A 19 -4.71 19.51 -4.59
N GLY A 20 -4.05 18.40 -4.28
CA GLY A 20 -4.74 17.21 -3.81
C GLY A 20 -5.13 16.36 -5.01
N PRO A 21 -5.51 15.11 -4.80
CA PRO A 21 -6.03 14.55 -3.55
C PRO A 21 -4.98 13.97 -2.61
N SER A 22 -5.42 13.60 -1.40
CA SER A 22 -4.54 13.15 -0.31
C SER A 22 -4.39 11.62 -0.18
N THR A 23 -5.19 10.83 -0.90
CA THR A 23 -5.11 9.36 -0.87
C THR A 23 -4.97 8.80 -2.28
N SER A 24 -4.34 7.63 -2.41
CA SER A 24 -4.19 6.96 -3.71
C SER A 24 -5.52 6.63 -4.38
N ALA A 25 -6.55 6.27 -3.60
CA ALA A 25 -7.88 5.99 -4.14
C ALA A 25 -8.57 7.26 -4.67
N GLN A 26 -8.44 8.39 -3.97
CA GLN A 26 -8.92 9.66 -4.51
C GLN A 26 -8.11 10.09 -5.74
N ALA A 27 -6.79 9.86 -5.73
CA ALA A 27 -5.90 10.20 -6.85
C ALA A 27 -6.28 9.46 -8.12
N GLU A 28 -6.51 8.15 -8.03
CA GLU A 28 -6.98 7.34 -9.16
C GLU A 28 -8.22 7.97 -9.81
N PHE A 29 -9.25 8.25 -9.00
CA PHE A 29 -10.47 8.87 -9.52
C PHE A 29 -10.21 10.24 -10.16
N MET A 30 -9.32 11.04 -9.58
CA MET A 30 -9.00 12.37 -10.06
C MET A 30 -8.16 12.37 -11.35
N VAL A 31 -7.37 11.32 -11.60
CA VAL A 31 -6.56 11.19 -12.82
C VAL A 31 -7.45 11.21 -14.05
N ASP A 32 -8.47 10.34 -14.09
CA ASP A 32 -9.38 10.24 -15.23
C ASP A 32 -10.16 11.53 -15.49
N LEU A 33 -10.52 12.22 -14.41
CA LEU A 33 -11.26 13.47 -14.49
C LEU A 33 -10.36 14.62 -14.98
N GLY A 34 -9.12 14.69 -14.47
CA GLY A 34 -8.10 15.62 -14.92
C GLY A 34 -7.74 15.44 -16.39
N ASP A 35 -7.62 14.20 -16.86
CA ASP A 35 -7.38 13.88 -18.27
C ASP A 35 -8.51 14.37 -19.17
N LYS A 36 -9.77 14.10 -18.80
CA LYS A 36 -10.94 14.53 -19.57
C LYS A 36 -11.09 16.05 -19.60
N ALA A 37 -10.81 16.71 -18.48
CA ALA A 37 -10.91 18.17 -18.38
C ALA A 37 -9.65 18.88 -18.88
N GLN A 38 -8.57 18.16 -19.18
CA GLN A 38 -7.24 18.70 -19.45
C GLN A 38 -6.75 19.66 -18.35
N VAL A 39 -7.05 19.32 -17.09
CA VAL A 39 -6.66 20.09 -15.90
C VAL A 39 -5.65 19.27 -15.10
N PRO A 40 -4.43 19.79 -14.89
CA PRO A 40 -3.42 19.13 -14.06
C PRO A 40 -3.90 18.86 -12.63
N VAL A 41 -3.69 17.64 -12.16
CA VAL A 41 -3.93 17.17 -10.80
C VAL A 41 -2.60 16.89 -10.12
N LEU A 42 -2.35 17.58 -9.01
CA LEU A 42 -1.13 17.44 -8.21
C LEU A 42 -1.45 16.79 -6.86
N SER A 43 -1.06 15.53 -6.69
CA SER A 43 -1.14 14.86 -5.37
C SER A 43 0.15 14.99 -4.59
N PHE A 44 0.04 15.42 -3.33
CA PHE A 44 1.22 15.56 -2.46
C PHE A 44 1.48 14.33 -1.57
N SER A 45 0.55 13.37 -1.51
CA SER A 45 0.64 12.24 -0.58
C SER A 45 0.19 10.89 -1.16
N ALA A 46 -0.21 10.81 -2.43
CA ALA A 46 -0.56 9.54 -3.06
C ALA A 46 0.69 8.79 -3.56
N THR A 47 1.02 7.70 -2.89
CA THR A 47 2.28 6.96 -3.10
C THR A 47 2.11 5.69 -3.96
N SER A 48 0.87 5.25 -4.22
CA SER A 48 0.62 3.97 -4.91
C SER A 48 1.34 3.89 -6.27
N PRO A 49 2.06 2.79 -6.55
CA PRO A 49 2.67 2.57 -7.86
C PRO A 49 1.66 2.48 -8.99
N PHE A 50 0.41 2.08 -8.69
CA PHE A 50 -0.67 1.96 -9.67
C PHE A 50 -0.91 3.26 -10.43
N LEU A 51 -0.83 4.41 -9.75
CA LEU A 51 -1.05 5.73 -10.36
C LEU A 51 -0.07 6.03 -11.50
N SER A 52 1.15 5.50 -11.44
CA SER A 52 2.12 5.65 -12.54
C SER A 52 1.78 4.78 -13.75
N SER A 53 1.03 3.69 -13.56
CA SER A 53 0.59 2.83 -14.67
C SER A 53 -0.55 3.44 -15.49
N MET A 54 -1.27 4.43 -14.94
CA MET A 54 -2.35 5.14 -15.64
C MET A 54 -1.81 6.03 -16.78
N ARG A 55 -0.51 6.38 -16.77
CA ARG A 55 0.19 7.13 -17.85
C ARG A 55 -0.49 8.46 -18.25
N SER A 56 -1.16 9.11 -17.31
CA SER A 56 -1.78 10.42 -17.52
C SER A 56 -0.71 11.53 -17.61
N PRO A 57 -0.74 12.39 -18.64
CA PRO A 57 0.11 13.58 -18.71
C PRO A 57 -0.39 14.72 -17.82
N TYR A 58 -1.61 14.62 -17.28
CA TYR A 58 -2.22 15.61 -16.40
C TYR A 58 -2.10 15.23 -14.92
N PHE A 59 -1.46 14.10 -14.58
CA PHE A 59 -1.22 13.72 -13.20
C PHE A 59 0.23 13.90 -12.79
N VAL A 60 0.45 14.68 -11.74
CA VAL A 60 1.76 14.88 -11.11
C VAL A 60 1.63 14.52 -9.64
N ARG A 61 2.69 13.96 -9.06
CA ARG A 61 2.79 13.76 -7.62
C ARG A 61 4.13 14.19 -7.07
N THR A 62 4.14 14.72 -5.85
CA THR A 62 5.38 15.03 -5.12
C THR A 62 5.76 13.90 -4.15
N ALA A 63 4.82 13.02 -3.81
CA ALA A 63 5.07 11.86 -2.98
C ALA A 63 5.92 10.81 -3.73
N GLN A 64 6.85 10.17 -3.01
CA GLN A 64 7.62 9.07 -3.58
C GLN A 64 6.71 7.86 -3.88
N ASN A 65 7.06 7.15 -4.93
CA ASN A 65 6.37 5.92 -5.32
C ASN A 65 6.77 4.79 -4.35
N ASP A 66 5.82 4.04 -3.79
CA ASP A 66 6.09 2.93 -2.87
C ASP A 66 6.97 1.84 -3.49
N SER A 67 6.98 1.70 -4.82
CA SER A 67 7.88 0.77 -5.52
C SER A 67 9.37 1.09 -5.30
N SER A 68 9.69 2.31 -4.88
CA SER A 68 11.06 2.74 -4.60
C SER A 68 11.65 2.04 -3.37
N GLN A 69 10.81 1.64 -2.40
CA GLN A 69 11.24 0.97 -1.17
C GLN A 69 11.41 -0.55 -1.34
N VAL A 70 10.77 -1.13 -2.37
CA VAL A 70 10.71 -2.58 -2.57
C VAL A 70 12.09 -3.22 -2.69
N LYS A 71 13.04 -2.59 -3.39
CA LYS A 71 14.41 -3.11 -3.49
C LYS A 71 15.14 -3.14 -2.14
N ALA A 72 14.86 -2.18 -1.26
CA ALA A 72 15.43 -2.14 0.08
C ALA A 72 14.85 -3.28 0.94
N ILE A 73 13.53 -3.51 0.86
CA ILE A 73 12.87 -4.63 1.54
C ILE A 73 13.46 -5.97 1.06
N ALA A 74 13.58 -6.18 -0.25
CA ALA A 74 14.20 -7.38 -0.81
C ALA A 74 15.66 -7.54 -0.35
N ALA A 75 16.43 -6.46 -0.29
CA ALA A 75 17.80 -6.50 0.21
C ALA A 75 17.88 -6.93 1.69
N ILE A 76 16.97 -6.47 2.54
CA ILE A 76 16.86 -6.92 3.94
C ILE A 76 16.54 -8.42 3.98
N VAL A 77 15.50 -8.86 3.25
CA VAL A 77 15.10 -10.27 3.20
C VAL A 77 16.27 -11.17 2.80
N ARG A 78 17.00 -10.77 1.75
CA ARG A 78 18.20 -11.49 1.28
C ARG A 78 19.31 -11.50 2.32
N ALA A 79 19.58 -10.37 2.98
CA ALA A 79 20.65 -10.26 3.98
C ALA A 79 20.44 -11.21 5.18
N PHE A 80 19.18 -11.43 5.58
CA PHE A 80 18.82 -12.37 6.64
C PHE A 80 18.65 -13.83 6.15
N GLY A 81 18.76 -14.08 4.84
CA GLY A 81 18.67 -15.43 4.27
C GLY A 81 17.28 -16.05 4.36
N TRP A 82 16.23 -15.24 4.50
CA TRP A 82 14.85 -15.74 4.53
C TRP A 82 14.43 -16.22 3.15
N ARG A 83 13.84 -17.41 3.07
CA ARG A 83 13.44 -18.06 1.81
C ARG A 83 11.95 -17.93 1.50
N GLU A 84 11.15 -17.57 2.49
CA GLU A 84 9.71 -17.37 2.36
C GLU A 84 9.30 -16.08 3.05
N VAL A 85 8.43 -15.32 2.40
CA VAL A 85 7.87 -14.07 2.94
C VAL A 85 6.38 -14.01 2.62
N VAL A 86 5.59 -13.55 3.57
CA VAL A 86 4.16 -13.27 3.35
C VAL A 86 3.90 -11.76 3.42
N PRO A 87 3.54 -11.11 2.32
CA PRO A 87 3.06 -9.73 2.35
C PRO A 87 1.66 -9.66 2.97
N ILE A 88 1.47 -8.70 3.87
CA ILE A 88 0.18 -8.34 4.49
C ILE A 88 -0.16 -6.92 4.06
N CYS A 89 -1.17 -6.78 3.19
CA CYS A 89 -1.52 -5.50 2.60
C CYS A 89 -2.95 -5.07 2.91
N ILE A 90 -3.17 -3.77 3.00
CA ILE A 90 -4.54 -3.22 3.07
C ILE A 90 -5.25 -3.39 1.72
N ASP A 91 -6.52 -3.79 1.76
CA ASP A 91 -7.34 -3.93 0.55
C ASP A 91 -7.76 -2.56 0.00
N SER A 92 -6.88 -1.96 -0.79
CA SER A 92 -7.12 -0.67 -1.43
C SER A 92 -6.16 -0.48 -2.59
N ILE A 93 -6.40 0.54 -3.43
CA ILE A 93 -5.49 0.96 -4.50
C ILE A 93 -4.08 1.30 -3.98
N TYR A 94 -4.00 1.78 -2.74
CA TYR A 94 -2.72 1.96 -2.06
C TYR A 94 -2.02 0.62 -1.82
N GLY A 95 -2.65 -0.27 -1.04
CA GLY A 95 -2.01 -1.53 -0.65
C GLY A 95 -1.82 -2.53 -1.78
N ASN A 96 -2.75 -2.58 -2.73
CA ASN A 96 -2.71 -3.51 -3.86
C ASN A 96 -1.68 -3.08 -4.93
N GLY A 97 -1.38 -1.77 -5.01
CA GLY A 97 -0.47 -1.22 -6.02
C GLY A 97 0.99 -1.66 -5.85
N VAL A 98 1.43 -1.97 -4.63
CA VAL A 98 2.83 -2.39 -4.37
C VAL A 98 3.08 -3.87 -4.60
N ILE A 99 2.03 -4.69 -4.60
CA ILE A 99 2.15 -6.15 -4.60
C ILE A 99 2.93 -6.70 -5.80
N PRO A 100 2.69 -6.30 -7.05
CA PRO A 100 3.46 -6.81 -8.18
C PRO A 100 4.96 -6.56 -8.02
N PHE A 101 5.32 -5.36 -7.54
CA PHE A 101 6.72 -5.00 -7.30
C PHE A 101 7.36 -5.85 -6.21
N LEU A 102 6.65 -6.08 -5.09
CA LEU A 102 7.14 -6.97 -4.03
C LEU A 102 7.35 -8.40 -4.55
N THR A 103 6.38 -8.94 -5.29
CA THR A 103 6.47 -10.29 -5.85
C THR A 103 7.65 -10.42 -6.82
N ASP A 104 7.82 -9.45 -7.73
CA ASP A 104 8.92 -9.45 -8.69
C ASP A 104 10.28 -9.37 -7.97
N ALA A 105 10.41 -8.47 -7.00
CA ALA A 105 11.66 -8.28 -6.26
C ALA A 105 12.03 -9.48 -5.38
N PHE A 106 11.05 -10.18 -4.81
CA PHE A 106 11.30 -11.43 -4.08
C PHE A 106 11.65 -12.58 -5.02
N HIS A 107 10.99 -12.67 -6.18
CA HIS A 107 11.34 -13.64 -7.20
C HIS A 107 12.78 -13.46 -7.72
N GLU A 108 13.23 -12.22 -7.92
CA GLU A 108 14.61 -11.90 -8.34
C GLU A 108 15.70 -12.38 -7.37
N ILE A 109 15.36 -12.63 -6.10
CA ILE A 109 16.29 -13.10 -5.07
C ILE A 109 15.97 -14.52 -4.59
N ASP A 110 15.23 -15.30 -5.39
CA ASP A 110 14.82 -16.67 -5.10
C ASP A 110 14.05 -16.84 -3.77
N VAL A 111 13.24 -15.84 -3.41
CA VAL A 111 12.36 -15.85 -2.24
C VAL A 111 10.93 -16.17 -2.66
N HIS A 112 10.33 -17.15 -2.00
CA HIS A 112 8.97 -17.58 -2.28
C HIS A 112 7.94 -16.75 -1.52
N VAL A 113 6.80 -16.50 -2.17
CA VAL A 113 5.63 -15.84 -1.58
C VAL A 113 4.49 -16.86 -1.52
N PRO A 114 4.43 -17.71 -0.48
CA PRO A 114 3.47 -18.83 -0.42
C PRO A 114 2.03 -18.35 -0.22
N TYR A 115 1.86 -17.14 0.30
CA TYR A 115 0.57 -16.55 0.57
C TYR A 115 0.66 -15.03 0.55
N ARG A 116 -0.44 -14.37 0.18
CA ARG A 116 -0.65 -12.93 0.31
C ARG A 116 -1.86 -12.70 1.20
N SER A 117 -1.63 -12.00 2.30
CA SER A 117 -2.69 -11.59 3.20
C SER A 117 -3.23 -10.21 2.80
N VAL A 118 -4.56 -10.08 2.78
CA VAL A 118 -5.26 -8.84 2.43
C VAL A 118 -6.22 -8.50 3.55
N ILE A 119 -6.03 -7.32 4.15
CA ILE A 119 -6.85 -6.82 5.27
C ILE A 119 -7.79 -5.73 4.75
N PRO A 120 -9.12 -5.91 4.83
CA PRO A 120 -10.07 -4.87 4.44
C PRO A 120 -9.82 -3.53 5.17
N THR A 121 -10.03 -2.41 4.47
CA THR A 121 -9.91 -1.07 5.07
C THR A 121 -10.79 -0.89 6.31
N SER A 122 -11.96 -1.53 6.31
CA SER A 122 -12.96 -1.53 7.38
C SER A 122 -12.85 -2.73 8.34
N ALA A 123 -11.74 -3.48 8.30
CA ALA A 123 -11.61 -4.70 9.07
C ALA A 123 -11.85 -4.47 10.57
N SER A 124 -12.70 -5.31 11.18
CA SER A 124 -12.86 -5.38 12.63
C SER A 124 -11.64 -6.04 13.29
N ASP A 125 -11.53 -5.90 14.61
CA ASP A 125 -10.45 -6.53 15.36
C ASP A 125 -10.53 -8.08 15.27
N GLU A 126 -11.73 -8.64 15.22
CA GLU A 126 -11.97 -10.08 15.04
C GLU A 126 -11.51 -10.56 13.66
N GLN A 127 -11.75 -9.77 12.60
CA GLN A 127 -11.29 -10.09 11.25
C GLN A 127 -9.76 -10.04 11.17
N ILE A 128 -9.14 -9.04 11.80
CA ILE A 128 -7.67 -8.93 11.90
C ILE A 128 -7.11 -10.16 12.63
N VAL A 129 -7.65 -10.50 13.80
CA VAL A 129 -7.22 -11.65 14.59
C VAL A 129 -7.42 -12.97 13.84
N GLY A 130 -8.54 -13.13 13.13
CA GLY A 130 -8.81 -14.32 12.32
C GLY A 130 -7.76 -14.53 11.23
N GLU A 131 -7.36 -13.46 10.54
CA GLU A 131 -6.31 -13.55 9.53
C GLU A 131 -4.93 -13.81 10.18
N LEU A 132 -4.63 -13.20 11.32
CA LEU A 132 -3.41 -13.49 12.08
C LEU A 132 -3.33 -14.97 12.49
N TYR A 133 -4.42 -15.56 12.97
CA TYR A 133 -4.45 -17.00 13.26
C TYR A 133 -4.21 -17.86 12.03
N LYS A 134 -4.76 -17.48 10.87
CA LYS A 134 -4.45 -18.16 9.61
C LYS A 134 -2.96 -18.08 9.27
N LEU A 135 -2.32 -16.93 9.49
CA LEU A 135 -0.88 -16.79 9.28
C LEU A 135 -0.04 -17.62 10.26
N MET A 136 -0.51 -17.79 11.51
CA MET A 136 0.17 -18.62 12.52
C MET A 136 0.20 -20.11 12.14
N THR A 137 -0.77 -20.61 11.37
CA THR A 137 -0.78 -22.02 10.94
C THR A 137 0.16 -22.30 9.77
N MET A 138 0.68 -21.26 9.10
CA MET A 138 1.68 -21.39 8.05
C MET A 138 3.06 -21.72 8.63
N GLN A 139 4.01 -22.14 7.79
CA GLN A 139 5.41 -22.31 8.21
C GLN A 139 6.19 -20.99 8.18
N THR A 140 5.83 -20.09 7.28
CA THR A 140 6.49 -18.79 7.11
C THR A 140 6.34 -17.91 8.35
N ARG A 141 7.42 -17.22 8.75
CA ARG A 141 7.48 -16.35 9.94
C ARG A 141 7.91 -14.91 9.66
N VAL A 142 8.08 -14.59 8.38
CA VAL A 142 8.51 -13.27 7.91
C VAL A 142 7.34 -12.60 7.23
N PHE A 143 6.90 -11.48 7.79
CA PHE A 143 5.76 -10.73 7.30
C PHE A 143 6.17 -9.31 6.89
N VAL A 144 5.83 -8.93 5.67
CA VAL A 144 6.04 -7.57 5.14
C VAL A 144 4.71 -6.84 5.16
N VAL A 145 4.60 -5.82 6.00
CA VAL A 145 3.32 -5.13 6.26
C VAL A 145 3.27 -3.81 5.48
N HIS A 146 2.24 -3.68 4.64
CA HIS A 146 2.01 -2.48 3.84
C HIS A 146 0.53 -2.04 3.89
N MET A 147 0.25 -1.14 4.83
CA MET A 147 -1.11 -0.64 5.12
C MET A 147 -1.03 0.69 5.86
N THR A 148 -2.09 1.49 5.86
CA THR A 148 -2.11 2.80 6.54
C THR A 148 -1.67 2.72 8.01
N ALA A 149 -1.11 3.80 8.54
CA ALA A 149 -0.62 3.83 9.93
C ALA A 149 -1.69 3.43 10.96
N SER A 150 -2.96 3.81 10.75
CA SER A 150 -4.07 3.45 11.64
C SER A 150 -4.38 1.96 11.64
N LEU A 151 -4.48 1.33 10.46
CA LEU A 151 -4.75 -0.10 10.35
C LEU A 151 -3.52 -0.92 10.76
N GLY A 152 -2.32 -0.48 10.39
CA GLY A 152 -1.05 -1.09 10.81
C GLY A 152 -0.89 -1.11 12.33
N SER A 153 -1.19 0.01 13.00
CA SER A 153 -1.15 0.07 14.46
C SER A 153 -2.10 -0.94 15.09
N ARG A 154 -3.33 -1.06 14.57
CA ARG A 154 -4.30 -2.07 15.03
C ARG A 154 -3.80 -3.49 14.76
N LEU A 155 -3.29 -3.78 13.57
CA LEU A 155 -2.70 -5.08 13.22
C LEU A 155 -1.59 -5.47 14.20
N PHE A 156 -0.63 -4.58 14.47
CA PHE A 156 0.48 -4.87 15.37
C PHE A 156 0.05 -5.05 16.83
N LEU A 157 -0.94 -4.29 17.29
CA LEU A 157 -1.52 -4.51 18.62
C LEU A 157 -2.13 -5.92 18.71
N LYS A 158 -2.90 -6.34 17.70
CA LYS A 158 -3.47 -7.69 17.66
C LYS A 158 -2.42 -8.78 17.50
N ALA A 159 -1.41 -8.57 16.66
CA ALA A 159 -0.27 -9.48 16.53
C ALA A 159 0.46 -9.67 17.86
N LYS A 160 0.61 -8.61 18.66
CA LYS A 160 1.16 -8.70 20.02
C LYS A 160 0.26 -9.50 20.96
N GLU A 161 -1.04 -9.24 20.95
CA GLU A 161 -2.03 -9.98 21.77
C GLU A 161 -2.00 -11.50 21.49
N VAL A 162 -1.86 -11.89 20.22
CA VAL A 162 -1.77 -13.31 19.81
C VAL A 162 -0.33 -13.87 19.79
N ARG A 163 0.64 -13.14 20.35
CA ARG A 163 2.05 -13.54 20.48
C ARG A 163 2.80 -13.79 19.16
N MET A 164 2.43 -13.09 18.08
CA MET A 164 3.17 -13.04 16.81
C MET A 164 4.32 -12.00 16.80
N MET A 165 4.65 -11.41 17.95
CA MET A 165 5.77 -10.47 18.11
C MET A 165 6.82 -10.97 19.12
N THR A 166 6.83 -12.27 19.40
CA THR A 166 7.85 -12.93 20.23
C THR A 166 8.99 -13.47 19.37
N GLU A 167 10.04 -14.03 20.00
CA GLU A 167 11.08 -14.75 19.27
C GLU A 167 10.47 -15.81 18.32
N GLY A 168 11.00 -15.87 17.11
CA GLY A 168 10.47 -16.72 16.03
C GLY A 168 9.60 -16.00 15.00
N TYR A 169 9.32 -14.69 15.17
CA TYR A 169 8.62 -13.87 14.18
C TYR A 169 9.41 -12.60 13.82
N VAL A 170 9.36 -12.20 12.55
CA VAL A 170 9.90 -10.91 12.09
C VAL A 170 8.81 -10.13 11.37
N CYS A 171 8.53 -8.94 11.89
CA CYS A 171 7.55 -8.01 11.35
C CYS A 171 8.24 -6.68 11.03
N GLU A 172 8.35 -6.35 9.74
CA GLU A 172 8.91 -5.08 9.28
C GLU A 172 7.77 -4.10 8.92
N ASN A 173 7.93 -2.83 9.27
CA ASN A 173 6.91 -1.80 9.12
C ASN A 173 7.46 -0.63 8.27
N SER A 174 6.80 -0.31 7.17
CA SER A 174 7.27 0.62 6.13
C SER A 174 7.16 2.12 6.47
N TRP A 175 6.77 2.49 7.70
CA TRP A 175 6.44 3.89 8.09
C TRP A 175 7.49 4.63 8.91
N ARG A 176 8.74 4.17 8.95
CA ARG A 176 9.82 4.91 9.64
C ARG A 176 10.76 5.57 8.63
N VAL A 177 10.34 6.74 8.15
CA VAL A 177 11.23 7.83 7.72
C VAL A 177 10.65 9.14 8.23
#